data_AF-A0A1Y6D6C4-F1
#
_entry.id   AF-A0A1Y6D6C4-F1
#
_cell.length_a   1.000
_cell.length_b   1.000
_cell.length_c   1.000
_cell.angle_alpha   90.00
_cell.angle_beta   90.00
_cell.angle_gamma   90.00
#
_symmetry.space_group_name_H-M   'P 1'
#
loop_
_entity.id
_entity.type
_entity.pdbx_description
1 polymer ?
#
loop_
_entity_poly.entity_id
_entity_poly.type
_entity_poly.pdbx_seq_one_letter_code
_entity_poly.pdbx_strand_id
1 'polypeptide(L)' 'MKDDPIVEEIRSFRIAHAAKHGNDLNRILAAIKESEKKHLAKLINRERQTQPQSKN' A
#
# COMPACT_ATOMS: atom_id res chain seq x y z
N MET A 1 4.41 -12.59 19.03
CA MET A 1 4.38 -11.98 17.68
C MET A 1 5.55 -11.01 17.41
N LYS A 2 6.46 -10.74 18.36
CA LYS A 2 7.64 -9.89 18.12
C LYS A 2 8.73 -10.61 17.32
N ASP A 3 8.78 -11.94 17.42
CA ASP A 3 9.77 -12.81 16.76
C ASP A 3 9.18 -13.59 15.58
N ASP A 4 8.08 -13.10 15.01
CA ASP A 4 7.51 -13.70 13.81
C ASP A 4 8.38 -13.30 12.60
N PRO A 5 8.94 -14.26 11.84
CA PRO A 5 9.82 -13.97 10.71
C PRO A 5 9.17 -13.07 9.66
N ILE A 6 7.84 -13.16 9.47
CA ILE A 6 7.10 -12.31 8.54
C ILE A 6 7.09 -10.86 9.05
N VAL A 7 6.93 -10.68 10.36
CA VAL A 7 6.91 -9.34 10.98
C VAL A 7 8.28 -8.67 10.86
N GLU A 8 9.37 -9.42 11.04
CA GLU A 8 10.73 -8.88 10.88
C GLU A 8 11.04 -8.52 9.42
N GLU A 9 10.61 -9.34 8.46
CA GLU A 9 10.73 -9.03 7.03
C GLU A 9 10.00 -7.71 6.70
N ILE A 10 8.72 -7.59 7.09
CA ILE A 10 7.95 -6.37 6.86
C ILE A 10 8.58 -5.16 7.56
N ARG A 11 9.13 -5.34 8.77
CA ARG A 11 9.80 -4.26 9.50
C ARG A 11 11.05 -3.80 8.74
N SER A 12 11.90 -4.73 8.30
CA SER A 12 13.11 -4.42 7.54
C SER A 12 12.79 -3.67 6.23
N PHE A 13 11.76 -4.11 5.50
CA PHE A 13 11.31 -3.45 4.29
C PHE A 13 10.84 -2.02 4.56
N ARG A 14 10.04 -1.81 5.61
CA ARG A 14 9.54 -0.47 6.00
C ARG A 14 10.68 0.46 6.39
N ILE A 15 11.67 -0.03 7.14
CA ILE A 15 12.85 0.75 7.54
C ILE A 15 13.65 1.17 6.29
N ALA A 16 13.94 0.23 5.40
CA ALA A 16 14.67 0.51 4.17
C ALA A 16 13.92 1.53 3.27
N HIS A 17 12.60 1.37 3.15
CA HIS A 17 11.77 2.30 2.40
C HIS A 17 11.75 3.70 3.02
N ALA A 18 11.63 3.82 4.34
CA ALA A 18 11.66 5.10 5.03
C ALA A 18 13.03 5.79 4.89
N ALA A 19 14.13 5.04 5.07
CA ALA A 19 15.49 5.53 4.91
C ALA A 19 15.76 6.06 3.48
N LYS A 20 15.25 5.37 2.45
CA LYS A 20 15.32 5.82 1.05
C LYS A 20 14.71 7.21 0.83
N HIS A 21 13.72 7.58 1.64
CA HIS A 21 13.06 8.88 1.57
C HIS A 21 13.51 9.85 2.68
N GLY A 22 14.60 9.55 3.39
CA GLY A 22 15.12 10.39 4.47
C GLY A 22 14.22 10.44 5.70
N ASN A 23 13.40 9.42 5.91
CA ASN A 23 12.34 9.36 6.93
C ASN A 23 11.33 10.54 6.84
N ASP A 24 11.24 11.20 5.68
CA ASP A 24 10.26 12.26 5.44
C ASP A 24 8.92 11.66 5.01
N LEU A 25 7.91 11.82 5.87
CA LEU A 25 6.58 11.27 5.66
C LEU A 25 5.92 11.80 4.37
N ASN A 26 6.15 13.06 4.02
CA ASN A 26 5.56 13.65 2.82
C ASN A 26 6.13 13.01 1.56
N ARG A 27 7.44 12.74 1.55
CA ARG A 27 8.12 12.05 0.43
C ARG A 27 7.69 10.60 0.29
N ILE A 28 7.53 9.90 1.42
CA ILE A 28 7.03 8.52 1.45
C ILE A 28 5.61 8.47 0.88
N LEU A 29 4.72 9.36 1.33
CA LEU A 29 3.35 9.43 0.84
C LEU A 29 3.29 9.72 -0.67
N ALA A 30 4.10 10.66 -1.15
CA ALA A 30 4.19 10.97 -2.57
C ALA A 30 4.66 9.76 -3.40
N ALA A 31 5.67 9.02 -2.91
CA ALA A 31 6.18 7.83 -3.57
C ALA A 31 5.13 6.71 -3.65
N ILE A 32 4.35 6.51 -2.58
CA ILE A 32 3.24 5.54 -2.56
C ILE A 32 2.16 5.94 -3.56
N LYS A 33 1.72 7.21 -3.56
CA LYS A 33 0.70 7.68 -4.52
C LYS A 33 1.17 7.55 -5.96
N GLU A 34 2.45 7.75 -6.22
CA GLU A 34 3.03 7.59 -7.54
C GLU A 34 3.10 6.13 -7.98
N SER A 35 3.43 5.20 -7.07
CA SER A 35 3.40 3.76 -7.37
C SER A 35 1.97 3.27 -7.59
N GLU A 36 1.02 3.72 -6.77
CA GLU A 36 -0.41 3.42 -6.95
C GLU A 36 -0.87 3.81 -8.35
N LYS A 37 -0.52 5.01 -8.85
CA LYS A 37 -0.88 5.44 -10.21
C LYS A 37 -0.37 4.49 -11.30
N LYS A 38 0.84 3.96 -11.15
CA LYS A 38 1.44 3.00 -12.10
C LYS A 38 0.72 1.65 -12.07
N HIS A 39 0.07 1.32 -10.96
CA HIS A 39 -0.61 0.05 -10.74
C HIS A 39 -2.15 0.17 -10.69
N LEU A 40 -2.71 1.36 -10.95
CA LEU A 40 -4.16 1.62 -11.06
C LEU A 40 -4.84 0.81 -12.18
N ALA A 41 -4.07 0.21 -13.09
CA ALA A 41 -4.58 -0.75 -14.06
C ALA A 41 -4.73 -2.15 -13.41
N LYS A 42 -5.84 -2.34 -12.68
CA LYS A 42 -6.41 -3.62 -12.22
C LYS A 42 -5.44 -4.59 -11.51
N LEU A 43 -5.23 -4.41 -10.20
CA LEU A 43 -4.69 -5.50 -9.38
C LEU A 43 -5.74 -6.57 -9.00
N ILE A 44 -6.99 -6.40 -9.43
CA ILE A 44 -8.05 -7.37 -9.16
C ILE A 44 -8.81 -7.66 -10.46
N ASN A 45 -8.69 -8.89 -10.96
CA ASN A 45 -9.64 -9.47 -11.91
C ASN A 45 -10.94 -9.81 -11.18
N ARG A 46 -11.59 -8.79 -10.60
CA ARG A 46 -12.87 -8.93 -9.92
C ARG A 46 -13.88 -8.05 -10.61
N GLU A 47 -15.00 -8.64 -11.01
CA GLU A 47 -16.13 -7.89 -11.54
C GLU A 47 -16.62 -6.89 -10.49
N ARG A 48 -16.90 -5.65 -10.92
CA ARG A 48 -17.51 -4.64 -10.06
C ARG A 48 -18.91 -5.11 -9.70
N GLN A 49 -19.10 -5.61 -8.47
CA GLN A 49 -20.42 -5.77 -7.91
C GLN A 49 -20.99 -4.37 -7.65
N THR A 50 -21.82 -3.88 -8.57
CA THR A 50 -22.69 -2.74 -8.28
C THR A 50 -23.70 -3.23 -7.25
N GLN A 51 -23.46 -2.92 -5.98
CA GLN A 51 -24.54 -3.00 -4.98
C GLN A 51 -25.64 -2.06 -5.49
N PRO A 52 -26.87 -2.55 -5.75
CA PRO A 52 -27.96 -1.64 -6.08
C PRO A 52 -28.15 -0.72 -4.88
N GLN A 53 -28.10 0.59 -5.10
CA GLN A 53 -28.51 1.56 -4.10
C GLN A 53 -29.93 1.20 -3.67
N SER A 54 -30.10 0.85 -2.39
CA SER A 54 -31.42 0.70 -1.79
C SER A 54 -32.17 2.00 -2.00
N LYS A 55 -33.18 1.98 -2.88
CA LYS A 55 -34.14 3.07 -2.99
C LYS A 55 -35.16 2.87 -1.88
N ASN A 56 -35.09 3.79 -0.92
CA ASN A 56 -36.06 4.13 0.15
C ASN A 56 -36.40 3.05 1.18
#